data_AF-A0A4R9EWV4-F1
#
_entry.id   AF-A0A4R9EWV4-F1
#
_cell.length_a   1.000
_cell.length_b   1.000
_cell.length_c   1.000
_cell.angle_alpha   90.00
_cell.angle_beta   90.00
_cell.angle_gamma   90.00
#
_symmetry.space_group_name_H-M   'P 1'
#
loop_
_entity.id
_entity.type
_entity.pdbx_description
1 polymer ?
#
loop_
_entity_poly.entity_id
_entity_poly.type
_entity_poly.pdbx_seq_one_letter_code
_entity_poly.pdbx_strand_id
1 'polypeptide(L)'
;MTKPTARTVHLADLIGSTRRSPDGTRLAVLWPSPPHPARWMVTDRWGSTGYEPDETVASWPVVGAVPFSPAAGMELAETKKDAS
;
A
#
# COMPACT_ATOMS: atom_id res chain seq x y z
N MET A 1 -6.08 -3.42 30.95
CA MET A 1 -5.61 -2.54 29.85
C MET A 1 -4.72 -3.40 28.95
N THR A 2 -5.29 -4.04 27.94
CA THR A 2 -4.58 -4.95 27.02
C THR A 2 -3.86 -4.09 25.99
N LYS A 3 -2.52 -4.17 25.93
CA LYS A 3 -1.73 -3.52 24.87
C LYS A 3 -2.19 -4.06 23.51
N PRO A 4 -2.34 -3.23 22.47
CA PRO A 4 -2.53 -3.73 21.12
C PRO A 4 -1.29 -4.54 20.74
N THR A 5 -1.45 -5.85 20.59
CA THR A 5 -0.42 -6.72 20.03
C THR A 5 -0.21 -6.26 18.59
N ALA A 6 0.99 -5.75 18.29
CA ALA A 6 1.37 -5.42 16.93
C ALA A 6 1.26 -6.70 16.09
N ARG A 7 0.21 -6.78 15.27
CA ARG A 7 0.01 -7.91 14.35
C ARG A 7 1.07 -7.79 13.27
N THR A 8 1.99 -8.75 13.19
CA THR A 8 2.88 -8.89 12.04
C THR A 8 2.01 -9.11 10.81
N VAL A 9 1.97 -8.15 9.89
CA VAL A 9 1.22 -8.27 8.63
C VAL A 9 2.13 -8.89 7.59
N HIS A 10 1.72 -10.03 7.01
CA HIS A 10 2.49 -10.65 5.94
C HIS A 10 2.27 -9.91 4.62
N LEU A 11 3.29 -9.82 3.76
CA LEU A 11 3.22 -9.12 2.48
C LEU A 11 2.07 -9.64 1.58
N ALA A 12 1.77 -10.94 1.65
CA ALA A 12 0.65 -11.55 0.93
C ALA A 12 -0.72 -10.98 1.34
N ASP A 13 -0.89 -10.59 2.61
CA ASP A 13 -2.12 -9.98 3.13
C ASP A 13 -2.27 -8.53 2.65
N LEU A 14 -1.17 -7.90 2.20
CA LEU A 14 -1.15 -6.53 1.68
C LEU A 14 -1.42 -6.46 0.18
N ILE A 15 -1.63 -7.58 -0.52
CA ILE A 15 -1.94 -7.57 -1.95
C ILE A 15 -3.22 -6.75 -2.21
N GLY A 16 -3.10 -5.82 -3.15
CA GLY A 16 -4.11 -4.83 -3.50
C GLY A 16 -4.14 -3.60 -2.60
N SER A 17 -3.28 -3.50 -1.58
CA SER A 17 -3.13 -2.25 -0.84
C SER A 17 -2.73 -1.12 -1.78
N THR A 18 -3.38 0.03 -1.59
CA THR A 18 -3.20 1.22 -2.42
C THR A 18 -2.64 2.35 -1.57
N ARG A 19 -1.54 2.93 -2.03
CA ARG A 19 -0.86 4.06 -1.38
C ARG A 19 -0.83 5.26 -2.31
N ARG A 20 -0.85 6.46 -1.74
CA ARG A 20 -0.77 7.71 -2.50
C ARG A 20 0.55 8.41 -2.19
N SER A 21 1.24 8.90 -3.22
CA SER A 21 2.47 9.67 -3.03
C SER A 21 2.22 10.91 -2.16
N PRO A 22 3.22 11.40 -1.41
CA PRO A 22 3.04 12.55 -0.52
C PRO A 22 2.60 13.84 -1.24
N ASP A 23 3.00 14.02 -2.49
CA ASP A 23 2.59 15.13 -3.36
C ASP A 23 1.19 14.94 -3.99
N GLY A 24 0.56 13.78 -3.77
CA GLY A 24 -0.76 13.44 -4.27
C GLY A 24 -0.83 13.12 -5.76
N THR A 25 0.29 13.07 -6.48
CA THR A 25 0.30 12.95 -7.95
C THR A 25 0.26 11.51 -8.44
N ARG A 26 0.62 10.54 -7.60
CA ARG A 26 0.74 9.11 -7.96
C ARG A 26 0.00 8.21 -6.99
N LEU A 27 -0.44 7.07 -7.51
CA LEU A 27 -0.94 5.94 -6.75
C LEU A 27 -0.03 4.73 -6.98
N ALA A 28 0.26 4.01 -5.91
CA ALA A 28 0.96 2.73 -5.96
C ALA A 28 0.01 1.63 -5.48
N VAL A 29 -0.10 0.55 -6.23
CA VAL A 29 -0.88 -0.65 -5.87
C VAL A 29 0.07 -1.83 -5.77
N LEU A 30 0.07 -2.52 -4.62
CA LEU A 30 0.85 -3.75 -4.48
C LEU A 30 0.13 -4.87 -5.22
N TRP A 31 0.73 -5.40 -6.28
CA TRP A 31 0.09 -6.44 -7.09
C TRP A 31 1.07 -7.53 -7.51
N PRO A 32 0.63 -8.80 -7.64
CA PRO A 32 1.44 -9.84 -8.24
C PRO A 32 1.75 -9.51 -9.70
N SER A 33 3.01 -9.61 -10.09
CA SER A 33 3.46 -9.36 -11.46
C SER A 33 4.58 -10.34 -11.79
N PRO A 34 4.34 -11.35 -12.65
CA PRO A 34 5.36 -12.33 -13.02
C PRO A 34 6.68 -11.65 -13.45
N PRO A 35 7.85 -12.19 -13.06
CA PRO A 35 8.06 -13.39 -12.22
C PRO A 35 7.99 -13.13 -10.69
N HIS A 36 7.56 -11.93 -10.27
CA HIS A 36 7.59 -11.50 -8.88
C HIS A 36 6.27 -11.78 -8.16
N PRO A 37 6.32 -12.25 -6.90
CA PRO A 37 5.11 -12.53 -6.13
C PRO A 37 4.31 -11.25 -5.80
N ALA A 38 4.98 -10.09 -5.72
CA ALA A 38 4.36 -8.78 -5.55
C ALA A 38 5.31 -7.66 -6.01
N ARG A 39 4.78 -6.59 -6.60
CA ARG A 39 5.47 -5.32 -6.90
C ARG A 39 4.50 -4.15 -6.76
N TRP A 40 5.04 -2.97 -6.43
CA TRP A 40 4.26 -1.74 -6.47
C TRP A 40 4.14 -1.24 -7.91
N MET A 41 2.98 -1.44 -8.50
CA MET A 41 2.61 -0.80 -9.77
C MET A 41 2.25 0.64 -9.50
N VAL A 42 2.91 1.58 -10.16
CA VAL A 42 2.68 3.02 -9.97
C VAL A 42 2.01 3.61 -11.20
N THR A 43 1.02 4.46 -10.94
CA THR A 43 0.26 5.18 -11.96
C THR A 43 0.10 6.64 -11.56
N ASP A 44 0.03 7.50 -12.55
CA ASP A 44 -0.41 8.89 -12.41
C ASP A 44 -1.68 9.14 -13.25
N ARG A 45 -2.04 10.42 -13.43
CA ARG A 45 -3.18 10.85 -14.24
C ARG A 45 -3.07 10.52 -15.74
N TRP A 46 -1.89 10.17 -16.22
CA TRP A 46 -1.61 9.86 -17.63
C TRP A 46 -1.44 8.36 -17.88
N GLY A 47 -1.25 7.57 -16.82
CA GLY A 47 -1.25 6.11 -16.87
C GLY A 47 -0.15 5.49 -16.03
N SER A 48 0.23 4.26 -16.37
CA SER A 48 1.29 3.52 -15.68
C SER A 48 2.64 4.21 -15.86
N THR A 49 3.34 4.43 -14.74
CA THR A 49 4.71 4.99 -14.71
C THR A 49 5.75 3.92 -14.41
N GLY A 50 5.35 2.65 -14.36
CA GLY A 50 6.22 1.50 -14.08
C GLY A 50 6.07 0.94 -12.68
N TYR A 51 7.19 0.51 -12.11
CA TYR A 51 7.25 -0.13 -10.79
C TYR A 51 8.20 0.62 -9.87
N GLU A 52 7.85 0.68 -8.59
CA GLU A 52 8.72 1.25 -7.54
C GLU A 52 9.12 0.16 -6.52
N PRO A 53 10.28 0.29 -5.88
CA PRO A 53 10.67 -0.60 -4.80
C PRO A 53 9.87 -0.30 -3.51
N ASP A 54 9.80 -1.30 -2.63
CA ASP A 54 9.07 -1.19 -1.36
C ASP A 54 9.56 -0.01 -0.52
N GLU A 55 10.87 0.28 -0.50
CA GLU A 55 11.45 1.38 0.27
C GLU A 55 10.93 2.76 -0.15
N THR A 56 10.65 2.97 -1.44
CA THR A 56 10.06 4.22 -1.95
C THR A 56 8.62 4.37 -1.45
N VAL A 57 7.84 3.30 -1.58
CA VAL A 57 6.39 3.32 -1.36
C VAL A 57 6.00 3.10 0.10
N ALA A 58 6.87 2.52 0.93
CA ALA A 58 6.60 2.25 2.35
C ALA A 58 6.23 3.51 3.14
N SER A 59 6.80 4.66 2.76
CA SER A 59 6.54 5.97 3.36
C SER A 59 5.23 6.62 2.89
N TRP A 60 4.61 6.12 1.82
CA TRP A 60 3.41 6.71 1.24
C TRP A 60 2.18 6.33 2.06
N PRO A 61 1.28 7.28 2.39
CA PRO A 61 0.04 6.97 3.11
C PRO A 61 -0.78 5.89 2.40
N VAL A 62 -1.29 4.93 3.17
CA VAL A 62 -2.28 3.97 2.66
C VAL A 62 -3.60 4.71 2.51
N VAL A 63 -4.23 4.59 1.34
CA VAL A 63 -5.48 5.29 1.00
C VAL A 63 -6.62 4.34 0.66
N GLY A 64 -6.37 3.04 0.68
CA GLY A 64 -7.39 2.02 0.52
C GLY A 64 -6.84 0.70 0.00
N ALA A 65 -7.74 -0.10 -0.56
CA ALA A 65 -7.41 -1.36 -1.22
C ALA A 65 -8.27 -1.57 -2.46
N VAL A 66 -7.73 -2.34 -3.40
CA VAL A 66 -8.46 -2.84 -4.57
C VAL A 66 -9.57 -3.77 -4.09
N PRO A 67 -10.82 -3.62 -4.57
CA PRO A 67 -11.91 -4.53 -4.23
C PRO A 67 -11.57 -6.00 -4.48
N PHE A 68 -12.03 -6.88 -3.58
CA PHE A 68 -11.80 -8.33 -3.65
C PHE A 68 -10.33 -8.78 -3.57
N SER A 69 -9.40 -7.88 -3.20
CA SER A 69 -8.04 -8.26 -2.86
C SER A 69 -7.93 -8.68 -1.39
N PRO A 70 -6.86 -9.39 -0.99
CA PRO A 70 -6.59 -9.68 0.43
C PRO A 70 -6.65 -8.43 1.34
N ALA A 71 -6.14 -7.30 0.85
CA ALA A 71 -6.17 -6.04 1.58
C ALA A 71 -7.59 -5.43 1.78
N ALA A 72 -8.59 -5.83 1.00
CA ALA A 72 -9.93 -5.22 0.99
C ALA A 72 -10.77 -5.44 2.26
N GLY A 73 -10.31 -6.28 3.19
CA GLY A 73 -10.95 -6.53 4.49
C GLY A 73 -10.04 -6.26 5.68
N MET A 74 -8.90 -5.63 5.46
CA MET A 74 -7.86 -5.44 6.47
C MET A 74 -7.95 -4.04 7.06
N GLU A 75 -7.66 -3.92 8.36
CA GLU A 75 -7.34 -2.62 8.96
C GLU A 75 -5.96 -2.20 8.42
N LEU A 76 -5.99 -1.45 7.32
CA LEU A 76 -4.80 -0.90 6.71
C LEU A 76 -4.38 0.29 7.57
N ALA A 77 -3.40 0.07 8.44
CA ALA A 77 -2.94 1.02 9.45
C ALA A 77 -3.07 2.48 8.98
N GLU A 78 -3.94 3.23 9.66
CA GLU A 78 -3.93 4.68 9.58
C GLU A 78 -2.57 5.14 10.11
N THR A 79 -1.68 5.61 9.23
CA THR A 79 -0.59 6.46 9.68
C THR A 79 -1.24 7.73 10.21
N LYS A 80 -1.52 7.73 11.52
CA LYS A 80 -1.85 8.91 12.29
C LYS A 80 -0.86 9.99 11.88
N LYS A 81 -1.37 11.03 11.22
CA LYS A 81 -0.66 12.28 11.09
C LYS A 81 -0.63 12.82 12.52
N ASP A 82 0.48 12.66 13.21
CA ASP A 82 0.69 13.40 14.45
C ASP A 82 0.67 14.88 14.07
N ALA A 83 -0.49 15.49 14.29
CA ALA A 83 -0.68 16.92 14.24
C ALA A 83 -0.15 17.46 15.57
N SER A 84 1.08 17.94 15.59
CA SER A 84 1.60 19.06 16.41
C SER A 84 3.06 19.32 16.04
#